data_AF-A0A6N7V7E2-F1
#
_entry.id   AF-A0A6N7V7E2-F1
#
_cell.length_a   1.000
_cell.length_b   1.000
_cell.length_c   1.000
_cell.angle_alpha   90.00
_cell.angle_beta   90.00
_cell.angle_gamma   90.00
#
_symmetry.space_group_name_H-M   'P 1'
#
loop_
_entity.id
_entity.type
_entity.pdbx_description
1 polymer ?
#
loop_
_entity_poly.entity_id
_entity_poly.type
_entity_poly.pdbx_seq_one_letter_code
_entity_poly.pdbx_strand_id
1 'polypeptide(L)'
;MAVQTTVKKELESLRNSVKREASIKSNIFDCKAVVTHIQCMQDDSTPLPEGCPHESYEAWKEAVEKEKKGYESQLLTIAKNKDLITAYEKYLEDNPV
;
A
#
# COMPACT_ATOMS: atom_id res chain seq x y z
N MET A 1 8.47 -13.36 -31.52
CA MET A 1 7.03 -13.67 -31.34
C MET A 1 6.66 -14.24 -29.96
N ALA A 2 7.27 -15.33 -29.45
CA ALA A 2 6.90 -15.86 -28.12
C ALA A 2 7.25 -14.92 -26.95
N VAL A 3 8.47 -14.37 -26.94
CA VAL A 3 8.95 -13.47 -25.87
C VAL A 3 8.12 -12.19 -25.77
N GLN A 4 7.86 -11.51 -26.90
CA GLN A 4 7.03 -10.30 -26.92
C GLN A 4 5.60 -10.56 -26.42
N THR A 5 5.05 -11.75 -26.68
CA THR A 5 3.73 -12.15 -26.17
C THR A 5 3.74 -12.30 -24.65
N THR A 6 4.77 -12.92 -24.09
CA THR A 6 4.96 -13.01 -22.64
C THR A 6 5.10 -11.63 -22.00
N VAL A 7 5.95 -10.76 -22.56
CA VAL A 7 6.16 -9.39 -22.04
C VAL A 7 4.84 -8.59 -22.03
N LYS A 8 3.99 -8.73 -23.05
CA LYS A 8 2.68 -8.07 -23.10
C LYS A 8 1.73 -8.54 -21.98
N LYS A 9 1.71 -9.85 -21.67
CA LYS A 9 0.90 -10.40 -20.56
C LYS A 9 1.37 -9.90 -19.20
N GLU A 10 2.69 -9.80 -19.04
CA GLU A 10 3.28 -9.35 -17.78
C GLU A 10 3.02 -7.85 -17.57
N LEU A 11 3.09 -7.06 -18.66
CA LEU A 11 2.67 -5.65 -18.66
C LEU A 11 1.22 -5.47 -18.20
N GLU A 12 0.30 -6.30 -18.66
CA GLU A 12 -1.10 -6.25 -18.24
C GLU A 12 -1.25 -6.50 -16.74
N SER A 13 -0.55 -7.51 -16.21
CA SER A 13 -0.54 -7.85 -14.79
C SER A 13 0.04 -6.71 -13.94
N LEU A 14 1.16 -6.11 -14.38
CA LEU A 14 1.77 -4.97 -13.71
C LEU A 14 0.85 -3.74 -13.72
N ARG A 15 0.22 -3.43 -14.86
CA ARG A 15 -0.75 -2.33 -14.99
C ARG A 15 -1.96 -2.52 -14.08
N ASN A 16 -2.42 -3.75 -13.88
CA ASN A 16 -3.49 -4.03 -12.92
C ASN A 16 -3.03 -3.82 -11.48
N SER A 17 -1.81 -4.20 -11.14
CA SER A 17 -1.25 -4.01 -9.79
C SER A 17 -1.21 -2.53 -9.39
N VAL A 18 -0.76 -1.65 -10.29
CA VAL A 18 -0.62 -0.21 -10.00
C VAL A 18 -1.96 0.53 -9.82
N LYS A 19 -3.08 -0.01 -10.30
CA LYS A 19 -4.43 0.58 -10.09
C LYS A 19 -4.80 0.71 -8.61
N ARG A 20 -4.22 -0.13 -7.74
CA ARG A 20 -4.51 -0.13 -6.30
C ARG A 20 -3.84 1.02 -5.54
N GLU A 21 -2.92 1.76 -6.16
CA GLU A 21 -2.11 2.79 -5.50
C GLU A 21 -2.95 3.85 -4.77
N ALA A 22 -4.04 4.32 -5.39
CA ALA A 22 -4.91 5.33 -4.79
C ALA A 22 -5.58 4.83 -3.50
N SER A 23 -6.09 3.59 -3.52
CA SER A 23 -6.68 2.96 -2.34
C SER A 23 -5.64 2.73 -1.24
N ILE A 24 -4.43 2.27 -1.59
CA ILE A 24 -3.35 2.10 -0.61
C ILE A 24 -2.98 3.44 0.05
N LYS A 25 -2.91 4.53 -0.72
CA LYS A 25 -2.69 5.88 -0.18
C LYS A 25 -3.81 6.34 0.75
N SER A 26 -5.07 6.03 0.41
CA SER A 26 -6.22 6.30 1.29
C SER A 26 -6.07 5.54 2.60
N ASN A 27 -5.77 4.24 2.56
CA ASN A 27 -5.61 3.44 3.77
C ASN A 27 -4.49 3.97 4.68
N ILE A 28 -3.37 4.43 4.11
CA ILE A 28 -2.30 5.08 4.90
C ILE A 28 -2.80 6.37 5.57
N PHE A 29 -3.59 7.17 4.85
CA PHE A 29 -4.21 8.38 5.40
C PHE A 29 -5.17 8.03 6.54
N ASP A 30 -6.02 7.03 6.35
CA ASP A 30 -6.98 6.57 7.35
C ASP A 30 -6.26 6.02 8.60
N CYS A 31 -5.18 5.23 8.44
CA CYS A 31 -4.36 4.77 9.56
C CYS A 31 -3.78 5.95 10.36
N LYS A 32 -3.30 7.01 9.69
CA LYS A 32 -2.80 8.22 10.38
C LYS A 32 -3.91 8.92 11.15
N ALA A 33 -5.09 9.06 10.56
CA ALA A 33 -6.25 9.65 11.22
C ALA A 33 -6.66 8.84 12.46
N VAL A 34 -6.65 7.52 12.38
CA VAL A 34 -6.92 6.62 13.51
C VAL A 34 -5.87 6.80 14.62
N VAL A 35 -4.57 6.82 14.29
CA VAL A 35 -3.51 7.06 15.29
C VAL A 35 -3.69 8.42 15.99
N THR A 36 -4.03 9.47 15.23
CA THR A 36 -4.34 10.80 15.82
C THR A 36 -5.55 10.73 16.75
N HIS A 37 -6.61 10.04 16.35
CA HIS A 37 -7.79 9.90 17.20
C HIS A 37 -7.47 9.15 18.50
N ILE A 38 -6.70 8.06 18.42
CA ILE A 38 -6.25 7.30 19.59
C ILE A 38 -5.41 8.20 20.53
N GLN A 39 -4.54 9.05 19.98
CA GLN A 39 -3.76 10.00 20.77
C GLN A 39 -4.66 11.00 21.51
N CYS A 40 -5.65 11.60 20.83
CA CYS A 40 -6.60 12.51 21.49
C CYS A 40 -7.34 11.83 22.65
N MET A 41 -7.80 10.59 22.45
CA MET A 41 -8.46 9.82 23.50
C MET A 41 -7.56 9.59 24.72
N GLN A 42 -6.28 9.29 24.50
CA GLN A 42 -5.30 9.11 25.57
C GLN A 42 -5.01 10.43 26.30
N ASP A 43 -4.87 11.54 25.56
CA ASP A 43 -4.62 12.87 26.14
C ASP A 43 -5.79 13.35 26.99
N ASP A 44 -7.02 13.06 26.54
CA ASP A 44 -8.26 13.32 27.28
C ASP A 44 -8.48 12.35 28.45
N SER A 45 -7.53 11.44 28.70
CA SER A 45 -7.60 10.41 29.75
C SER A 45 -8.88 9.57 29.71
N THR A 46 -9.45 9.41 28.51
CA THR A 46 -10.64 8.58 28.32
C THR A 46 -10.26 7.12 28.53
N PRO A 47 -11.12 6.29 29.14
CA PRO A 47 -10.89 4.85 29.17
C PRO A 47 -10.94 4.28 27.75
N LEU A 48 -10.26 3.15 27.54
CA LEU A 48 -10.39 2.42 26.28
C LEU A 48 -11.87 2.11 26.00
N PRO A 49 -12.31 2.17 24.73
CA PRO A 49 -13.68 1.84 24.37
C PRO A 49 -14.09 0.45 24.85
N GLU A 50 -15.34 0.30 25.22
CA GLU A 50 -15.90 -1.01 25.57
C GLU A 50 -15.76 -1.97 24.37
N GLY A 51 -15.24 -3.17 24.63
CA GLY A 51 -14.97 -4.16 23.59
C GLY A 51 -13.70 -3.90 22.76
N CYS A 52 -12.86 -2.93 23.14
CA CYS A 52 -11.56 -2.73 22.50
C CYS A 52 -10.71 -4.01 22.64
N PRO A 53 -10.17 -4.57 21.54
CA PRO A 53 -9.38 -5.80 21.58
C PRO A 53 -7.93 -5.57 22.05
N HIS A 54 -7.54 -4.33 22.32
CA HIS A 54 -6.19 -3.95 22.69
C HIS A 54 -6.07 -3.68 24.19
N GLU A 55 -4.97 -4.12 24.80
CA GLU A 55 -4.73 -4.00 26.25
C GLU A 55 -4.40 -2.57 26.68
N SER A 56 -3.95 -1.72 25.76
CA SER A 56 -3.58 -0.32 26.00
C SER A 56 -3.70 0.52 24.74
N TYR A 57 -3.72 1.85 24.90
CA TYR A 57 -3.63 2.78 23.78
C TYR A 57 -2.34 2.58 22.96
N GLU A 58 -1.22 2.29 23.61
CA GLU A 58 0.05 2.03 22.92
C GLU A 58 -0.03 0.76 22.08
N ALA A 59 -0.57 -0.33 22.64
CA ALA A 59 -0.79 -1.57 21.88
C ALA A 59 -1.71 -1.37 20.67
N TRP A 60 -2.72 -0.51 20.80
CA TRP A 60 -3.60 -0.17 19.69
C TRP A 60 -2.88 0.64 18.61
N LYS A 61 -2.15 1.70 18.99
CA LYS A 61 -1.34 2.50 18.05
C LYS A 61 -0.31 1.65 17.33
N GLU A 62 0.39 0.75 18.03
CA GLU A 62 1.36 -0.15 17.43
C GLU A 62 0.74 -1.07 16.38
N ALA A 63 -0.47 -1.59 16.63
CA ALA A 63 -1.18 -2.40 15.66
C ALA A 63 -1.52 -1.60 14.38
N VAL A 64 -2.03 -0.37 14.53
CA VAL A 64 -2.36 0.50 13.40
C VAL A 64 -1.10 0.94 12.64
N GLU A 65 -0.01 1.26 13.33
CA GLU A 65 1.27 1.60 12.70
C GLU A 65 1.89 0.40 11.97
N LYS A 66 1.73 -0.82 12.49
CA LYS A 66 2.12 -2.05 11.78
C LYS A 66 1.32 -2.24 10.50
N GLU A 67 0.01 -2.01 10.53
CA GLU A 67 -0.84 -2.07 9.35
C GLU A 67 -0.41 -1.02 8.30
N LYS A 68 -0.22 0.23 8.74
CA LYS A 68 0.28 1.32 7.91
C LYS A 68 1.61 1.00 7.23
N LYS A 69 2.59 0.44 7.95
CA LYS A 69 3.87 -0.03 7.38
C LYS A 69 3.67 -1.11 6.30
N GLY A 70 2.64 -1.94 6.46
CA GLY A 70 2.22 -2.91 5.44
C GLY A 70 1.77 -2.22 4.15
N TYR A 71 0.96 -1.16 4.24
CA TYR A 71 0.54 -0.37 3.08
C TYR A 71 1.70 0.43 2.46
N GLU A 72 2.58 1.01 3.26
CA GLU A 72 3.79 1.70 2.77
C GLU A 72 4.71 0.74 2.00
N SER A 73 4.86 -0.49 2.49
CA SER A 73 5.60 -1.55 1.80
C SER A 73 4.96 -1.92 0.45
N GLN A 74 3.62 -1.91 0.37
CA GLN A 74 2.91 -2.10 -0.89
C GLN A 74 3.18 -0.96 -1.87
N LEU A 75 3.23 0.30 -1.42
CA LEU A 75 3.59 1.43 -2.29
C LEU A 75 5.01 1.30 -2.87
N LEU A 76 5.97 0.78 -2.09
CA LEU A 76 7.31 0.50 -2.60
C LEU A 76 7.29 -0.54 -3.73
N THR A 77 6.46 -1.58 -3.59
CA THR A 77 6.26 -2.57 -4.66
C THR A 77 5.57 -1.95 -5.88
N ILE A 78 4.58 -1.08 -5.68
CA ILE A 78 3.94 -0.35 -6.79
C ILE A 78 4.95 0.52 -7.54
N ALA A 79 5.85 1.22 -6.84
CA ALA A 79 6.90 2.01 -7.47
C ALA A 79 7.79 1.14 -8.37
N LYS A 80 8.29 0.01 -7.86
CA LYS A 80 9.06 -0.97 -8.66
C LYS A 80 8.29 -1.49 -9.87
N ASN A 81 6.98 -1.74 -9.72
CA ASN A 81 6.15 -2.20 -10.83
C ASN A 81 6.02 -1.13 -11.93
N LYS A 82 5.97 0.16 -11.59
CA LYS A 82 5.98 1.26 -12.58
C LYS A 82 7.31 1.33 -13.35
N ASP A 83 8.42 1.12 -12.65
CA ASP A 83 9.74 1.06 -13.30
C ASP A 83 9.81 -0.12 -14.29
N LEU A 84 9.29 -1.29 -13.88
CA LEU A 84 9.19 -2.47 -14.76
C LEU A 84 8.29 -2.24 -15.97
N ILE A 85 7.15 -1.56 -15.79
CA ILE A 85 6.28 -1.18 -16.91
C ILE A 85 7.08 -0.36 -17.93
N THR A 86 7.80 0.65 -17.48
CA THR A 86 8.62 1.51 -18.34
C THR A 86 9.70 0.70 -19.08
N ALA A 87 10.38 -0.21 -18.38
CA ALA A 87 11.40 -1.07 -18.98
C ALA A 87 10.83 -2.03 -20.04
N TYR A 88 9.66 -2.63 -19.78
CA TYR A 88 9.01 -3.55 -20.71
C TYR A 88 8.40 -2.85 -21.91
N GLU A 89 7.85 -1.65 -21.73
CA GLU A 89 7.41 -0.80 -22.85
C GLU A 89 8.60 -0.46 -23.75
N LYS A 90 9.72 -0.03 -23.16
CA LYS A 90 10.95 0.26 -23.91
C LYS A 90 11.49 -0.97 -24.66
N TYR A 91 11.49 -2.13 -24.01
CA TYR A 91 11.90 -3.38 -24.67
C TYR A 91 11.05 -3.69 -25.91
N LEU A 92 9.72 -3.51 -25.83
CA LEU A 92 8.82 -3.76 -26.96
C LEU A 92 9.00 -2.74 -28.09
N GLU A 93 9.34 -1.49 -27.78
CA GLU A 93 9.69 -0.46 -28.77
C GLU A 93 10.98 -0.80 -29.52
N ASP A 94 12.02 -1.23 -28.79
CA ASP A 94 13.33 -1.56 -29.36
C ASP A 94 13.34 -2.91 -30.10
N ASN A 95 12.33 -3.75 -29.85
CA ASN A 95 12.19 -5.09 -30.45
C ASN A 95 10.79 -5.24 -31.07
N PRO A 96 10.49 -4.48 -32.16
CA PRO A 96 9.20 -4.56 -32.82
C PRO A 96 8.94 -5.96 -33.39
N VAL A 97 7.66 -6.29 -33.53
CA VAL A 97 7.20 -7.55 -34.14
C VAL A 97 7.27 -7.44 -35.65
#